data_AF-A0A5E7HVA8-F1
#
_entry.id   AF-A0A5E7HVA8-F1
#
_cell.length_a   1.000
_cell.length_b   1.000
_cell.length_c   1.000
_cell.angle_alpha   90.00
_cell.angle_beta   90.00
_cell.angle_gamma   90.00
#
_symmetry.space_group_name_H-M   'P 1'
#
loop_
_entity.id
_entity.type
_entity.pdbx_description
1 polymer ?
#
loop_
_entity_poly.entity_id
_entity_poly.type
_entity_poly.pdbx_seq_one_letter_code
_entity_poly.pdbx_strand_id
1 'polypeptide(L)'
;MTTTALLPMDPRRQSKFLYWMGWRVCEIAEATGEKEKTLHSWKARDEWDRADNLERIGGALEARLVQLILKEGKSGGDFKEIDLLHRQLERQARIQRFQGGGTETDLNTNRAKRNAEPKKKAVKNEIDEDQIELLREAFIDGCFDYQKDWYRAGNQRTRVILKSRQIGAI
;
A
#
# COMPACT_ATOMS: atom_id res chain seq x y z
N MET A 1 24.19 -36.02 -26.06
CA MET A 1 23.80 -34.61 -26.21
C MET A 1 22.30 -34.59 -26.44
N THR A 2 21.52 -34.28 -25.41
CA THR A 2 20.07 -34.20 -25.53
C THR A 2 19.74 -32.85 -26.14
N THR A 3 19.47 -32.83 -27.44
CA THR A 3 18.87 -31.66 -28.09
C THR A 3 17.47 -31.52 -27.52
N THR A 4 17.33 -30.72 -26.46
CA THR A 4 16.03 -30.17 -26.09
C THR A 4 15.58 -29.33 -27.27
N ALA A 5 14.73 -29.90 -28.12
CA ALA A 5 14.10 -29.14 -29.17
C ALA A 5 13.36 -27.98 -28.49
N LEU A 6 13.85 -26.74 -28.70
CA LEU A 6 13.09 -25.54 -28.36
C LEU A 6 11.76 -25.68 -29.11
N LEU A 7 10.70 -25.98 -28.37
CA LEU A 7 9.35 -25.93 -28.94
C LEU A 7 9.20 -24.51 -29.51
N PRO A 8 8.88 -24.36 -30.81
CA PRO A 8 8.67 -23.05 -31.38
C PRO A 8 7.57 -22.39 -30.58
N MET A 9 7.89 -21.26 -29.92
CA MET A 9 6.88 -20.44 -29.27
C MET A 9 5.83 -20.09 -30.33
N ASP A 10 4.55 -20.09 -29.93
CA ASP A 10 3.48 -19.58 -30.79
C ASP A 10 3.89 -18.21 -31.37
N PRO A 11 4.02 -18.06 -32.70
CA PRO A 11 4.52 -16.83 -33.33
C PRO A 11 3.71 -15.60 -32.94
N ARG A 12 2.40 -15.75 -32.70
CA ARG A 12 1.54 -14.66 -32.23
C ARG A 12 1.90 -14.19 -30.84
N ARG A 13 2.09 -15.12 -29.90
CA ARG A 13 2.52 -14.82 -28.53
C ARG A 13 3.94 -14.27 -28.49
N GLN A 14 4.86 -14.83 -29.27
CA GLN A 14 6.23 -14.32 -29.38
C GLN A 14 6.26 -12.87 -29.88
N SER A 15 5.50 -12.59 -30.94
CA SER A 15 5.38 -11.24 -31.51
C SER A 15 4.80 -10.23 -30.51
N LYS A 16 3.79 -10.64 -29.73
CA LYS A 16 3.19 -9.80 -28.67
C LYS A 16 4.23 -9.38 -27.62
N PHE A 17 5.08 -10.30 -27.18
CA PHE A 17 6.14 -9.99 -26.22
C PHE A 17 7.26 -9.12 -26.83
N LEU A 18 7.69 -9.39 -28.07
CA LEU A 18 8.66 -8.54 -28.76
C LEU A 18 8.16 -7.09 -28.88
N TYR A 19 6.88 -6.92 -29.22
CA TYR A 19 6.24 -5.61 -29.27
C TYR A 19 6.28 -4.89 -27.91
N TRP A 20 5.94 -5.58 -26.83
CA TRP A 20 6.00 -5.01 -25.47
C TRP A 20 7.42 -4.72 -24.99
N MET A 21 8.45 -5.36 -25.55
CA MET A 21 9.86 -5.00 -25.36
C MET A 21 10.29 -3.75 -26.15
N GLY A 22 9.40 -3.15 -26.94
CA GLY A 22 9.64 -1.92 -27.69
C GLY A 22 10.11 -2.12 -29.13
N TRP A 23 10.07 -3.35 -29.65
CA TRP A 23 10.45 -3.63 -31.04
C TRP A 23 9.42 -3.05 -32.01
N ARG A 24 9.88 -2.56 -33.16
CA ARG A 24 8.98 -2.10 -34.23
C ARG A 24 8.36 -3.30 -34.94
N VAL A 25 7.15 -3.13 -35.50
CA VAL A 25 6.43 -4.22 -36.19
C VAL A 25 7.22 -4.80 -37.37
N CYS A 26 7.97 -3.98 -38.10
CA CYS A 26 8.86 -4.45 -39.17
C CYS A 26 10.00 -5.35 -38.66
N GLU A 27 10.66 -4.98 -37.57
CA GLU A 27 11.73 -5.78 -36.94
C GLU A 27 11.18 -7.11 -36.40
N ILE A 28 9.95 -7.10 -35.87
CA ILE A 28 9.27 -8.31 -35.41
C ILE A 28 8.94 -9.23 -36.60
N ALA A 29 8.46 -8.69 -37.71
CA ALA A 29 8.17 -9.45 -38.92
C ALA A 29 9.43 -10.15 -39.43
N GLU A 30 10.57 -9.46 -39.48
CA GLU A 30 11.86 -10.04 -39.87
C GLU A 30 12.30 -11.14 -38.89
N ALA A 31 12.20 -10.90 -37.57
CA ALA A 31 12.65 -11.84 -36.55
C ALA A 31 11.79 -13.12 -36.45
N THR A 32 10.48 -13.02 -36.73
CA THR A 32 9.52 -14.13 -36.61
C THR A 32 9.21 -14.80 -37.93
N GLY A 33 9.54 -14.18 -39.07
CA GLY A 33 9.13 -14.64 -40.40
C GLY A 33 7.65 -14.38 -40.72
N GLU A 34 6.93 -13.67 -39.86
CA GLU A 34 5.51 -13.33 -40.06
C GLU A 34 5.34 -12.09 -40.94
N LYS A 35 4.20 -11.98 -41.63
CA LYS A 35 3.87 -10.79 -42.43
C LYS A 35 3.47 -9.63 -41.52
N GLU A 36 3.95 -8.42 -41.80
CA GLU A 36 3.58 -7.21 -41.04
C GLU A 36 2.06 -7.01 -40.94
N LYS A 37 1.31 -7.27 -42.02
CA LYS A 37 -0.16 -7.21 -42.02
C LYS A 37 -0.78 -8.15 -40.98
N THR A 38 -0.22 -9.34 -40.81
CA THR A 38 -0.65 -10.31 -39.80
C THR A 38 -0.39 -9.77 -38.40
N LEU A 39 0.80 -9.21 -38.16
CA LEU A 39 1.17 -8.59 -36.88
C LEU A 39 0.27 -7.41 -36.52
N HIS A 40 -0.02 -6.52 -37.46
CA HIS A 40 -0.97 -5.42 -37.25
C HIS A 40 -2.37 -5.92 -36.93
N SER A 41 -2.82 -7.00 -37.58
CA SER A 41 -4.12 -7.62 -37.29
C SER A 41 -4.17 -8.19 -35.87
N TRP A 42 -3.13 -8.90 -35.42
CA TRP A 42 -3.03 -9.40 -34.06
C TRP A 42 -2.95 -8.28 -33.02
N LYS A 43 -2.11 -7.28 -33.27
CA LYS A 43 -1.97 -6.08 -32.43
C LYS A 43 -3.30 -5.37 -32.20
N ALA A 44 -4.10 -5.22 -33.25
CA ALA A 44 -5.42 -4.61 -33.16
C ALA A 44 -6.43 -5.52 -32.43
N ARG A 45 -6.49 -6.81 -32.78
CA ARG A 45 -7.47 -7.75 -32.22
C ARG A 45 -7.25 -8.02 -30.73
N ASP A 46 -6.01 -8.13 -30.31
CA ASP A 46 -5.62 -8.42 -28.92
C ASP A 46 -5.26 -7.13 -28.15
N GLU A 47 -5.53 -5.98 -28.74
CA GLU A 47 -5.36 -4.65 -28.16
C GLU A 47 -3.98 -4.43 -27.48
N TRP A 48 -2.88 -4.82 -28.15
CA TRP A 48 -1.56 -4.82 -27.50
C TRP A 48 -1.13 -3.46 -26.95
N ASP A 49 -1.63 -2.37 -27.54
CA ASP A 49 -1.37 -0.99 -27.09
C ASP A 49 -2.08 -0.65 -25.78
N ARG A 50 -3.27 -1.22 -25.54
CA ARG A 50 -4.11 -0.94 -24.37
C ARG A 50 -3.75 -1.81 -23.17
N ALA A 51 -3.00 -2.88 -23.39
CA ALA A 51 -2.50 -3.74 -22.32
C ALA A 51 -1.76 -2.90 -21.27
N ASP A 52 -2.20 -3.00 -20.03
CA ASP A 52 -1.61 -2.27 -18.91
C ASP A 52 -0.29 -2.92 -18.47
N ASN A 53 0.42 -2.26 -17.55
CA ASN A 53 1.68 -2.78 -17.03
C ASN A 53 1.51 -4.15 -16.36
N LEU A 54 0.35 -4.40 -15.75
CA LEU A 54 0.10 -5.63 -15.01
C LEU A 54 -0.09 -6.82 -15.95
N GLU A 55 -0.81 -6.65 -17.06
CA GLU A 55 -0.97 -7.63 -18.13
C GLU A 55 0.38 -7.91 -18.80
N ARG A 56 1.13 -6.86 -19.16
CA ARG A 56 2.44 -6.99 -19.82
C ARG A 56 3.42 -7.81 -18.98
N ILE A 57 3.57 -7.42 -17.71
CA ILE A 57 4.48 -8.09 -16.78
C ILE A 57 3.93 -9.49 -16.42
N GLY A 58 2.62 -9.64 -16.25
CA GLY A 58 1.97 -10.91 -15.93
C GLY A 58 2.18 -11.97 -17.01
N GLY A 59 2.04 -11.61 -18.29
CA GLY A 59 2.30 -12.53 -19.39
C GLY A 59 3.75 -13.02 -19.43
N ALA A 60 4.71 -12.13 -19.18
CA ALA A 60 6.14 -12.50 -19.13
C ALA A 60 6.45 -13.41 -17.93
N LEU A 61 5.87 -13.10 -16.76
CA LEU A 61 5.96 -13.91 -15.55
C LEU A 61 5.43 -15.33 -15.78
N GLU A 62 4.22 -15.44 -16.33
CA GLU A 62 3.56 -16.73 -16.63
C GLU A 62 4.41 -17.56 -17.60
N ALA A 63 4.87 -16.94 -18.70
CA ALA A 63 5.70 -17.63 -19.69
C ALA A 63 6.99 -18.20 -19.07
N ARG A 64 7.68 -17.41 -18.23
CA ARG A 64 8.89 -17.85 -17.54
C ARG A 64 8.60 -18.97 -16.53
N LEU A 65 7.51 -18.86 -15.79
CA LEU A 65 7.09 -19.87 -14.82
C LEU A 65 6.80 -21.21 -15.50
N VAL A 66 6.06 -21.21 -16.62
CA VAL A 66 5.78 -22.42 -17.41
C VAL A 66 7.07 -23.06 -17.91
N GLN A 67 8.01 -22.28 -18.44
CA GLN A 67 9.33 -22.78 -18.86
C GLN A 67 10.06 -23.49 -17.72
N LEU A 68 10.10 -22.90 -16.53
CA LEU A 68 10.78 -23.49 -15.38
C LEU A 68 10.07 -24.75 -14.87
N ILE A 69 8.73 -24.76 -14.84
CA ILE A 69 7.95 -25.93 -14.43
C ILE A 69 8.23 -27.13 -15.36
N LEU A 70 8.29 -26.89 -16.67
CA LEU A 70 8.53 -27.94 -17.66
C LEU A 70 10.00 -28.34 -17.79
N LYS A 71 10.94 -27.56 -17.24
CA LYS A 71 12.38 -27.86 -17.29
C LYS A 71 12.70 -29.19 -16.60
N GLU A 72 13.36 -30.09 -17.31
CA GLU A 72 13.94 -31.31 -16.75
C GLU A 72 15.25 -31.01 -15.98
N GLY A 73 15.55 -31.76 -14.92
CA GLY A 73 16.79 -31.58 -14.15
C GLY A 73 16.90 -30.21 -13.47
N LYS A 74 15.85 -29.77 -12.76
CA LYS A 74 15.81 -28.49 -12.05
C LYS A 74 16.93 -28.39 -11.02
N SER A 75 17.66 -27.28 -11.05
CA SER A 75 18.63 -26.89 -10.03
C SER A 75 17.95 -26.23 -8.83
N GLY A 76 18.68 -26.08 -7.72
CA GLY A 76 18.21 -25.29 -6.58
C GLY A 76 17.87 -23.83 -6.93
N GLY A 77 18.58 -23.25 -7.91
CA GLY A 77 18.29 -21.91 -8.44
C GLY A 77 16.94 -21.85 -9.14
N ASP A 78 16.60 -22.87 -9.93
CA ASP A 78 15.30 -22.93 -10.63
C ASP A 78 14.14 -23.01 -9.64
N PHE A 79 14.27 -23.83 -8.57
CA PHE A 79 13.25 -23.89 -7.53
C PHE A 79 13.06 -22.56 -6.80
N LYS A 80 14.15 -21.82 -6.55
CA LYS A 80 14.09 -20.49 -5.95
C LYS A 80 13.43 -19.49 -6.90
N GLU A 81 13.72 -19.55 -8.20
CA GLU A 81 13.07 -18.70 -9.19
C GLU A 81 11.56 -18.99 -9.25
N ILE A 82 11.15 -20.26 -9.34
CA ILE A 82 9.73 -20.68 -9.31
C ILE A 82 9.00 -20.12 -8.08
N ASP A 83 9.60 -20.23 -6.89
CA ASP A 83 9.03 -19.68 -5.66
C ASP A 83 8.86 -18.15 -5.74
N LEU A 84 9.87 -17.43 -6.21
CA LEU A 84 9.79 -15.98 -6.39
C LEU A 84 8.71 -15.59 -7.41
N LEU A 85 8.60 -16.28 -8.54
CA LEU A 85 7.58 -16.00 -9.56
C LEU A 85 6.16 -16.26 -9.02
N HIS A 86 5.93 -17.34 -8.26
CA HIS A 86 4.64 -17.59 -7.62
C HIS A 86 4.23 -16.48 -6.63
N ARG A 87 5.17 -15.96 -5.84
CA ARG A 87 4.91 -14.83 -4.93
C ARG A 87 4.55 -13.56 -5.70
N GLN A 88 5.15 -13.33 -6.88
CA GLN A 88 4.75 -12.21 -7.73
C GLN A 88 3.35 -12.41 -8.30
N LEU A 89 3.00 -13.62 -8.70
CA LEU A 89 1.67 -13.96 -9.22
C LEU A 89 0.57 -13.70 -8.17
N GLU A 90 0.81 -14.08 -6.91
CA GLU A 90 -0.07 -13.74 -5.79
C GLU A 90 -0.20 -12.21 -5.60
N ARG A 91 0.90 -11.47 -5.69
CA ARG A 91 0.89 -10.01 -5.59
C ARG A 91 0.11 -9.37 -6.73
N GLN A 92 0.23 -9.87 -7.96
CA GLN A 92 -0.54 -9.39 -9.09
C GLN A 92 -2.05 -9.63 -8.89
N ALA A 93 -2.44 -10.83 -8.42
CA ALA A 93 -3.83 -11.13 -8.12
C ALA A 93 -4.43 -10.20 -7.04
N ARG A 94 -3.65 -9.83 -6.02
CA ARG A 94 -4.04 -8.84 -5.01
C ARG A 94 -4.23 -7.44 -5.59
N ILE A 95 -3.34 -7.02 -6.49
CA ILE A 95 -3.45 -5.72 -7.19
C ILE A 95 -4.72 -5.71 -8.05
N GLN A 96 -4.99 -6.77 -8.81
CA GLN A 96 -6.20 -6.90 -9.63
C GLN A 96 -7.46 -6.84 -8.78
N ARG A 97 -7.49 -7.56 -7.66
CA ARG A 97 -8.61 -7.53 -6.71
C ARG A 97 -8.84 -6.12 -6.17
N PHE A 98 -7.78 -5.41 -5.80
CA PHE A 98 -7.88 -4.02 -5.34
C PHE A 98 -8.42 -3.08 -6.42
N GLN A 99 -7.91 -3.18 -7.65
CA GLN A 99 -8.40 -2.40 -8.80
C GLN A 99 -9.87 -2.72 -9.14
N GLY A 100 -10.31 -3.96 -8.93
CA GLY A 100 -11.68 -4.43 -9.16
C GLY A 100 -12.69 -4.08 -8.05
N GLY A 101 -12.39 -3.12 -7.17
CA GLY A 101 -13.27 -2.72 -6.06
C GLY A 101 -12.98 -3.39 -4.72
N GLY A 102 -11.84 -4.07 -4.61
CA GLY A 102 -11.32 -4.56 -3.34
C GLY A 102 -10.91 -3.43 -2.39
N THR A 103 -10.37 -3.82 -1.24
CA THR A 103 -9.98 -2.89 -0.18
C THR A 103 -8.48 -2.89 0.01
N GLU A 104 -7.94 -1.86 0.64
CA GLU A 104 -6.50 -1.72 0.86
C GLU A 104 -5.92 -2.84 1.77
N THR A 105 -6.76 -3.64 2.45
CA THR A 105 -6.33 -4.87 3.12
C THR A 105 -5.92 -5.99 2.15
N ASP A 106 -6.41 -5.97 0.91
CA ASP A 106 -6.01 -6.92 -0.13
C ASP A 106 -4.54 -6.68 -0.56
N LEU A 107 -4.08 -5.43 -0.55
CA LEU A 107 -2.68 -5.07 -0.84
C LEU A 107 -1.75 -5.35 0.33
N ASN A 108 -2.18 -5.05 1.56
CA ASN A 108 -1.35 -5.15 2.76
C ASN A 108 -1.87 -6.21 3.75
N THR A 109 -1.30 -7.41 3.66
CA THR A 109 -1.60 -8.53 4.58
C THR A 109 -1.35 -8.22 6.05
N ASN A 110 -0.44 -7.29 6.37
CA ASN A 110 -0.18 -6.91 7.77
C ASN A 110 -1.35 -6.12 8.37
N ARG A 111 -2.15 -5.40 7.56
CA ARG A 111 -3.37 -4.73 8.07
C ARG A 111 -4.44 -5.73 8.48
N ALA A 112 -4.61 -6.81 7.73
CA ALA A 112 -5.52 -7.89 8.11
C ALA A 112 -5.08 -8.51 9.45
N LYS A 113 -3.78 -8.81 9.61
CA LYS A 113 -3.21 -9.32 10.87
C LYS A 113 -3.40 -8.36 12.04
N ARG A 114 -3.16 -7.06 11.86
CA ARG A 114 -3.36 -6.04 12.90
C ARG A 114 -4.81 -5.94 13.36
N ASN A 115 -5.77 -6.16 12.46
CA ASN A 115 -7.19 -6.09 12.77
C ASN A 115 -7.74 -7.43 13.33
N ALA A 116 -6.98 -8.52 13.25
CA ALA A 116 -7.37 -9.82 13.77
C ALA A 116 -7.23 -9.92 15.30
N GLU A 117 -6.31 -9.15 15.88
CA GLU A 117 -6.13 -9.09 17.33
C GLU A 117 -7.18 -8.21 18.00
N PRO A 118 -7.66 -8.58 19.21
CA PRO A 118 -8.58 -7.75 19.97
C PRO A 118 -7.94 -6.39 20.24
N LYS A 119 -8.56 -5.32 19.70
CA LYS A 119 -8.06 -3.96 19.86
C LYS A 119 -7.99 -3.60 21.34
N LYS A 120 -6.84 -3.13 21.81
CA LYS A 120 -6.73 -2.51 23.14
C LYS A 120 -7.77 -1.41 23.23
N LYS A 121 -8.62 -1.47 24.26
CA LYS A 121 -9.60 -0.40 24.52
C LYS A 121 -8.83 0.91 24.66
N ALA A 122 -9.35 1.98 24.04
CA ALA A 122 -8.78 3.30 24.24
C ALA A 122 -8.75 3.59 25.74
N VAL A 123 -7.58 3.98 26.25
CA VAL A 123 -7.48 4.45 27.64
C VAL A 123 -8.32 5.70 27.72
N LYS A 124 -9.37 5.65 28.54
CA LYS A 124 -10.23 6.80 28.78
C LYS A 124 -9.37 7.85 29.47
N ASN A 125 -9.43 9.10 29.01
CA ASN A 125 -8.69 10.21 29.62
C ASN A 125 -9.34 10.57 30.97
N GLU A 126 -9.18 9.69 31.94
CA GLU A 126 -9.67 9.87 33.30
C GLU A 126 -8.59 10.64 34.06
N ILE A 127 -8.95 11.84 34.50
CA ILE A 127 -8.13 12.65 35.40
C ILE A 127 -8.37 12.10 36.80
N ASP A 128 -7.33 11.58 37.44
CA ASP A 128 -7.41 11.04 38.80
C ASP A 128 -7.51 12.17 39.84
N GLU A 129 -7.96 11.85 41.06
CA GLU A 129 -8.14 12.84 42.14
C GLU A 129 -6.82 13.59 42.44
N ASP A 130 -5.69 12.88 42.45
CA ASP A 130 -4.37 13.47 42.63
C ASP A 130 -4.01 14.46 41.50
N GLN A 131 -4.45 14.17 40.27
CA GLN A 131 -4.24 15.06 39.12
C GLN A 131 -5.19 16.27 39.18
N ILE A 132 -6.41 16.09 39.70
CA ILE A 132 -7.33 17.20 39.96
C ILE A 132 -6.71 18.16 40.97
N GLU A 133 -6.15 17.64 42.06
CA GLU A 133 -5.54 18.49 43.09
C GLU A 133 -4.30 19.20 42.54
N LEU A 134 -3.44 18.51 41.80
CA LEU A 134 -2.29 19.13 41.14
C LEU A 134 -2.69 20.26 40.18
N LEU A 135 -3.78 20.08 39.43
CA LEU A 135 -4.31 21.11 38.55
C LEU A 135 -4.88 22.30 39.33
N ARG A 136 -5.53 22.06 40.46
CA ARG A 136 -6.04 23.12 41.37
C ARG A 136 -4.89 23.92 41.97
N GLU A 137 -3.87 23.24 42.48
CA GLU A 137 -2.68 23.88 43.04
C GLU A 137 -1.97 24.74 41.99
N ALA A 138 -1.69 24.18 40.80
CA ALA A 138 -1.05 24.91 39.71
C ALA A 138 -1.88 26.14 39.27
N PHE A 139 -3.21 26.03 39.26
CA PHE A 139 -4.10 27.14 38.94
C PHE A 139 -4.04 28.24 39.99
N ILE A 140 -4.07 27.89 41.28
CA ILE A 140 -3.99 28.84 42.39
C ILE A 140 -2.60 29.49 42.44
N ASP A 141 -1.53 28.74 42.19
CA ASP A 141 -0.17 29.28 42.18
C ASP A 141 0.00 30.36 41.11
N GLY A 142 -0.54 30.10 39.91
CA GLY A 142 -0.55 31.06 38.79
C GLY A 142 -1.47 32.27 38.96
N CYS A 143 -2.30 32.32 40.01
CA CYS A 143 -3.18 33.45 40.27
C CYS A 143 -2.41 34.64 40.88
N PHE A 144 -2.73 35.84 40.41
CA PHE A 144 -2.30 37.10 41.02
C PHE A 144 -2.88 37.25 42.43
N ASP A 145 -2.23 38.03 43.30
CA ASP A 145 -2.62 38.16 44.71
C ASP A 145 -4.07 38.64 44.89
N TYR A 146 -4.52 39.59 44.07
CA TYR A 146 -5.91 40.05 44.12
C TYR A 146 -6.92 38.96 43.74
N GLN A 147 -6.54 38.02 42.85
CA GLN A 147 -7.37 36.88 42.49
C GLN A 147 -7.43 35.86 43.63
N LYS A 148 -6.32 35.66 44.35
CA LYS A 148 -6.27 34.83 45.57
C LYS A 148 -7.15 35.40 46.67
N ASP A 149 -7.17 36.73 46.84
CA ASP A 149 -8.04 37.39 47.81
C ASP A 149 -9.53 37.23 47.47
N TRP A 150 -9.88 37.35 46.19
CA TRP A 150 -11.24 37.06 45.73
C TRP A 150 -11.65 35.62 45.93
N TYR A 151 -10.75 34.67 45.63
CA TYR A 151 -10.98 33.25 45.83
C TYR A 151 -11.28 32.93 47.30
N ARG A 152 -10.48 33.46 48.24
CA ARG A 152 -10.69 33.31 49.69
C ARG A 152 -11.99 33.95 50.18
N ALA A 153 -12.39 35.08 49.60
CA ALA A 153 -13.63 35.78 49.93
C ALA A 153 -14.89 35.13 49.30
N GLY A 154 -14.74 34.09 48.48
CA GLY A 154 -15.84 33.45 47.75
C GLY A 154 -16.98 32.96 48.63
N ASN A 155 -16.72 32.56 49.87
CA ASN A 155 -17.75 32.07 50.79
C ASN A 155 -18.36 33.15 51.69
N GLN A 156 -17.94 34.42 51.55
CA GLN A 156 -18.47 35.52 52.35
C GLN A 156 -19.75 36.10 51.73
N ARG A 157 -20.78 36.33 52.57
CA ARG A 157 -22.08 36.90 52.17
C ARG A 157 -21.96 38.35 51.69
N THR A 158 -21.10 39.15 52.31
CA THR A 158 -20.80 40.52 51.90
C THR A 158 -19.32 40.60 51.57
N ARG A 159 -19.00 40.95 50.32
CA ARG A 159 -17.61 41.01 49.83
C ARG A 159 -17.26 42.47 49.53
N VAL A 160 -16.36 43.04 50.32
CA VAL A 160 -15.84 44.39 50.09
C VAL A 160 -14.68 44.27 49.09
N ILE A 161 -15.01 44.21 47.81
CA ILE A 161 -14.04 44.04 46.72
C ILE A 161 -13.65 45.42 46.17
N LEU A 162 -12.34 45.66 46.05
CA LEU A 162 -11.78 46.85 45.42
C LEU A 162 -12.01 46.82 43.90
N LYS A 163 -12.15 48.00 43.27
CA LYS A 163 -12.32 48.11 41.81
C LYS A 163 -11.05 47.62 41.09
N SER A 164 -11.18 47.06 39.88
CA SER A 164 -10.06 46.49 39.12
C SER A 164 -8.82 47.40 39.01
N ARG A 165 -9.04 48.70 38.80
CA ARG A 165 -7.99 49.73 38.77
C ARG A 165 -7.22 49.92 40.09
N GLN A 166 -7.80 49.55 41.23
CA GLN A 166 -7.20 49.71 42.56
C GLN A 166 -6.30 48.53 42.93
N ILE A 167 -6.41 47.40 42.22
CA ILE A 167 -5.73 46.14 42.50
C ILE A 167 -4.82 45.68 41.36
N GLY A 168 -4.61 46.54 40.36
CA GLY A 168 -3.75 46.23 39.21
C GLY A 168 -4.32 45.16 38.27
N ALA A 169 -5.63 44.89 38.34
CA ALA A 169 -6.32 43.98 37.42
C ALA A 169 -6.71 44.74 36.14
N ILE A 170 -5.76 44.95 35.22
CA ILE A 170 -5.98 45.48 33.86
C ILE A 170 -5.28 44.56 32.87
#